data_AF-A0A7J6TJL0-F1
#
_entry.id   AF-A0A7J6TJL0-F1
#
_cell.length_a   1.000
_cell.length_b   1.000
_cell.length_c   1.000
_cell.angle_alpha   90.00
_cell.angle_beta   90.00
_cell.angle_gamma   90.00
#
_symmetry.space_group_name_H-M   'P 1'
#
loop_
_entity.id
_entity.type
_entity.pdbx_description
1 polymer ?
#
loop_
_entity_poly.entity_id
_entity_poly.type
_entity_poly.pdbx_seq_one_letter_code
_entity_poly.pdbx_strand_id
1 'polypeptide(L)'
;LLDTYFGTMTATEINGFPRLRFLTSDFSPFSQRARIALDWFKMPYEPIEGMSSPAAGVKYEKHPLLLEKNPKGLIPTLVVNWPDGREEVVTQSLAMVEYIDDLAAKFELKGTPLLPRDDTAERQRILKAASFYNENIASPFYAVLMRNDKTEFDKMVAGAEKFVAEMRGPFFNGSQMCLVDVTIYPWIQRSFLLGHYKGPTLDLSRESQPQLGKLFDWYDRMSAVDEVKATIMPPDYFIKVYAKLAEGVASSQSLVGDDESVAPLLRLAKLLCAESQLTPSRSRFVAFALSFV
;
A
#
# COMPACT_ATOMS: atom_id res chain seq x y z
N LEU A 1 -15.72 17.96 -5.95
CA LEU A 1 -14.84 17.26 -6.93
C LEU A 1 -14.97 15.73 -6.85
N LEU A 2 -15.90 15.17 -6.05
CA LEU A 2 -16.19 13.73 -6.01
C LEU A 2 -17.25 13.29 -7.04
N ASP A 3 -17.98 14.24 -7.65
CA ASP A 3 -19.11 13.92 -8.53
C ASP A 3 -18.74 13.66 -10.00
N THR A 4 -17.47 13.71 -10.38
CA THR A 4 -17.10 13.76 -11.82
C THR A 4 -16.27 12.59 -12.34
N TYR A 5 -15.94 11.58 -11.51
CA TYR A 5 -15.07 10.47 -11.94
C TYR A 5 -15.57 9.05 -11.61
N PHE A 6 -16.72 8.90 -10.96
CA PHE A 6 -17.33 7.59 -10.77
C PHE A 6 -18.23 7.28 -11.97
N GLY A 7 -17.62 6.72 -13.02
CA GLY A 7 -18.37 6.07 -14.09
C GLY A 7 -19.22 4.96 -13.47
N THR A 8 -20.50 5.25 -13.27
CA THR A 8 -21.50 4.29 -12.82
C THR A 8 -21.73 3.29 -13.94
N MET A 9 -20.90 2.24 -14.01
CA MET A 9 -21.38 0.99 -14.58
C MET A 9 -22.50 0.54 -13.67
N THR A 10 -23.74 0.73 -14.15
CA THR A 10 -24.93 0.11 -13.57
C THR A 10 -24.60 -1.37 -13.39
N ALA A 11 -24.75 -1.86 -12.15
CA ALA A 11 -24.56 -3.25 -11.77
C ALA A 11 -25.37 -4.13 -12.73
N THR A 12 -24.74 -4.53 -13.83
CA THR A 12 -25.35 -5.41 -14.80
C THR A 12 -25.32 -6.76 -14.10
N GLU A 13 -26.50 -7.37 -13.97
CA GLU A 13 -26.79 -8.51 -13.09
C GLU A 13 -25.91 -9.72 -13.42
N ILE A 14 -24.67 -9.73 -12.95
CA ILE A 14 -23.86 -10.94 -12.91
C ILE A 14 -24.55 -11.84 -11.89
N ASN A 15 -25.16 -12.91 -12.38
CA ASN A 15 -25.98 -13.78 -11.55
C ASN A 15 -25.16 -14.32 -10.36
N GLY A 16 -25.68 -14.14 -9.15
CA GLY A 16 -25.00 -14.56 -7.92
C GLY A 16 -23.85 -13.66 -7.46
N PHE A 17 -23.53 -12.58 -8.19
CA PHE A 17 -22.44 -11.66 -7.82
C PHE A 17 -22.81 -10.84 -6.56
N PRO A 18 -21.90 -10.71 -5.58
CA PRO A 18 -22.18 -9.95 -4.37
C PRO A 18 -22.15 -8.44 -4.61
N ARG A 19 -22.92 -7.68 -3.84
CA ARG A 19 -22.74 -6.22 -3.77
C ARG A 19 -21.46 -5.92 -3.01
N LEU A 20 -20.54 -5.19 -3.65
CA LEU A 20 -19.27 -4.79 -3.08
C LEU A 20 -19.32 -3.32 -2.63
N ARG A 21 -19.08 -3.05 -1.36
CA ARG A 21 -18.91 -1.70 -0.82
C ARG A 21 -17.46 -1.50 -0.40
N PHE A 22 -16.76 -0.62 -1.10
CA PHE A 22 -15.33 -0.40 -0.95
C PHE A 22 -15.06 0.89 -0.20
N LEU A 23 -14.72 0.77 1.09
CA LEU A 23 -14.34 1.90 1.93
C LEU A 23 -12.87 2.25 1.67
N THR A 24 -12.66 3.43 1.10
CA THR A 24 -11.38 3.89 0.52
C THR A 24 -11.13 5.37 0.79
N SER A 25 -9.98 5.87 0.37
CA SER A 25 -9.69 7.29 0.20
C SER A 25 -8.53 7.46 -0.78
N ASP A 26 -8.58 8.47 -1.63
CA ASP A 26 -7.66 8.67 -2.76
C ASP A 26 -6.20 8.86 -2.33
N PHE A 27 -5.95 9.32 -1.10
CA PHE A 27 -4.58 9.46 -0.60
C PHE A 27 -3.92 8.13 -0.27
N SER A 28 -4.70 7.08 0.02
CA SER A 28 -4.19 5.85 0.64
C SER A 28 -3.55 4.91 -0.39
N PRO A 29 -2.23 4.64 -0.29
CA PRO A 29 -1.56 3.72 -1.21
C PRO A 29 -2.04 2.28 -1.01
N PHE A 30 -2.47 1.91 0.19
CA PHE A 30 -3.08 0.62 0.48
C PHE A 30 -4.43 0.46 -0.22
N SER A 31 -5.25 1.52 -0.24
CA SER A 31 -6.52 1.50 -0.94
C SER A 31 -6.32 1.50 -2.45
N GLN A 32 -5.29 2.17 -2.94
CA GLN A 32 -4.92 2.14 -4.35
C GLN A 32 -4.59 0.73 -4.85
N ARG A 33 -3.93 -0.13 -4.05
CA ARG A 33 -3.74 -1.55 -4.40
C ARG A 33 -5.05 -2.25 -4.75
N ALA A 34 -6.02 -2.14 -3.84
CA ALA A 34 -7.35 -2.76 -4.01
C ALA A 34 -8.11 -2.13 -5.18
N ARG A 35 -8.05 -0.80 -5.31
CA ARG A 35 -8.70 -0.07 -6.40
C ARG A 35 -8.17 -0.48 -7.78
N ILE A 36 -6.85 -0.61 -7.92
CA ILE A 36 -6.23 -1.12 -9.15
C ILE A 36 -6.80 -2.50 -9.48
N ALA A 37 -6.90 -3.41 -8.51
CA ALA A 37 -7.44 -4.75 -8.74
C ALA A 37 -8.94 -4.73 -9.13
N LEU A 38 -9.76 -3.94 -8.43
CA LEU A 38 -11.18 -3.77 -8.77
C LEU A 38 -11.37 -3.26 -10.21
N ASP A 39 -10.64 -2.20 -10.57
CA ASP A 39 -10.74 -1.58 -11.89
C ASP A 39 -10.17 -2.47 -12.99
N TRP A 40 -9.06 -3.18 -12.71
CA TRP A 40 -8.43 -4.18 -13.59
C TRP A 40 -9.42 -5.26 -14.00
N PHE A 41 -10.16 -5.79 -13.03
CA PHE A 41 -11.15 -6.84 -13.30
C PHE A 41 -12.51 -6.32 -13.77
N LYS A 42 -12.67 -5.01 -13.98
CA LYS A 42 -13.97 -4.37 -14.30
C LYS A 42 -15.06 -4.75 -13.30
N MET A 43 -14.66 -4.88 -12.04
CA MET A 43 -15.51 -5.36 -10.98
C MET A 43 -16.52 -4.27 -10.60
N PRO A 44 -17.83 -4.56 -10.53
CA PRO A 44 -18.80 -3.57 -10.07
C PRO A 44 -18.69 -3.43 -8.54
N TYR A 45 -18.43 -2.21 -8.08
CA TYR A 45 -18.37 -1.89 -6.65
C TYR A 45 -18.88 -0.47 -6.38
N GLU A 46 -19.30 -0.22 -5.14
CA GLU A 46 -19.69 1.07 -4.62
C GLU A 46 -18.51 1.66 -3.81
N PRO A 47 -17.83 2.72 -4.30
CA PRO A 47 -16.84 3.43 -3.52
C PRO A 47 -17.50 4.23 -2.41
N ILE A 48 -16.96 4.13 -1.20
CA ILE A 48 -17.38 4.91 -0.04
C ILE A 48 -16.13 5.60 0.52
N GLU A 49 -16.19 6.93 0.68
CA GLU A 49 -15.13 7.69 1.33
C GLU A 49 -15.05 7.26 2.81
N GLY A 50 -14.09 6.40 3.12
CA GLY A 50 -13.92 5.78 4.43
C GLY A 50 -13.19 6.69 5.42
N MET A 51 -12.30 7.56 4.93
CA MET A 51 -11.58 8.54 5.74
C MET A 51 -11.44 9.86 5.00
N SER A 52 -12.15 10.90 5.44
CA SER A 52 -12.04 12.23 4.88
C SER A 52 -11.21 13.15 5.79
N SER A 53 -10.50 14.11 5.21
CA SER A 53 -9.88 15.21 5.95
C SER A 53 -10.77 16.45 5.80
N PRO A 54 -11.40 16.97 6.87
CA PRO A 54 -12.29 18.12 6.75
C PRO A 54 -11.53 19.43 6.52
N ALA A 55 -10.24 19.49 6.85
CA ALA A 55 -9.31 20.59 6.50
C ALA A 55 -7.86 20.20 6.80
N ALA A 56 -6.92 20.90 6.17
CA ALA A 56 -5.50 20.82 6.53
C ALA A 56 -5.34 21.21 8.01
N GLY A 57 -4.97 20.26 8.87
CA GLY A 57 -4.87 20.52 10.31
C GLY A 57 -5.77 19.64 11.18
N VAL A 58 -6.85 19.09 10.65
CA VAL A 58 -7.84 18.32 11.44
C VAL A 58 -7.55 16.82 11.40
N LYS A 59 -7.98 16.10 12.44
CA LYS A 59 -7.96 14.62 12.51
C LYS A 59 -8.90 14.06 11.42
N TYR A 60 -8.53 12.95 10.79
CA TYR A 60 -9.40 12.28 9.82
C TYR A 60 -10.74 11.90 10.45
N GLU A 61 -11.82 12.22 9.75
CA GLU A 61 -13.15 11.74 10.07
C GLU A 61 -13.33 10.37 9.43
N LYS A 62 -13.67 9.37 10.26
CA LYS A 62 -13.88 8.00 9.80
C LYS A 62 -15.37 7.79 9.52
N HIS A 63 -15.68 7.21 8.37
CA HIS A 63 -17.06 6.88 8.02
C HIS A 63 -17.66 5.92 9.06
N PRO A 64 -18.92 6.08 9.51
CA PRO A 64 -19.53 5.20 10.50
C PRO A 64 -19.48 3.71 10.12
N LEU A 65 -19.77 3.39 8.85
CA LEU A 65 -19.65 2.02 8.32
C LEU A 65 -18.23 1.46 8.43
N LEU A 66 -17.19 2.30 8.34
CA LEU A 66 -15.80 1.84 8.51
C LEU A 66 -15.55 1.36 9.94
N LEU A 67 -16.04 2.13 10.92
CA LEU A 67 -15.92 1.79 12.34
C LEU A 67 -16.77 0.57 12.70
N GLU A 68 -17.95 0.44 12.08
CA GLU A 68 -18.84 -0.71 12.25
C GLU A 68 -18.19 -2.00 11.72
N LYS A 69 -17.67 -1.99 10.50
CA LYS A 69 -17.21 -3.20 9.81
C LYS A 69 -15.75 -3.55 10.09
N ASN A 70 -14.92 -2.56 10.40
CA ASN A 70 -13.52 -2.77 10.74
C ASN A 70 -13.23 -2.10 12.09
N PRO A 71 -13.11 -2.86 13.20
CA PRO A 71 -12.83 -2.30 14.52
C PRO A 71 -11.52 -1.51 14.62
N LYS A 72 -10.53 -1.79 13.74
CA LYS A 72 -9.31 -0.98 13.63
C LYS A 72 -9.55 0.35 12.90
N GLY A 73 -10.67 0.45 12.17
CA GLY A 73 -11.11 1.62 11.41
C GLY A 73 -10.14 1.97 10.29
N LEU A 74 -9.68 0.98 9.52
CA LEU A 74 -8.61 1.14 8.52
C LEU A 74 -9.11 0.93 7.11
N ILE A 75 -8.60 1.73 6.19
CA ILE A 75 -8.81 1.52 4.76
C ILE A 75 -7.58 0.83 4.15
N PRO A 76 -7.76 0.00 3.12
CA PRO A 76 -9.04 -0.36 2.52
C PRO A 76 -9.85 -1.32 3.41
N THR A 77 -11.17 -1.20 3.37
CA THR A 77 -12.11 -2.21 3.88
C THR A 77 -13.14 -2.51 2.79
N LEU A 78 -13.32 -3.79 2.44
CA LEU A 78 -14.28 -4.23 1.45
C LEU A 78 -15.39 -5.03 2.14
N VAL A 79 -16.62 -4.55 2.05
CA VAL A 79 -17.80 -5.26 2.55
C VAL A 79 -18.45 -5.97 1.38
N VAL A 80 -18.63 -7.27 1.50
CA VAL A 80 -19.15 -8.14 0.46
C VAL A 80 -20.49 -8.69 0.92
N ASN A 81 -21.57 -8.25 0.28
CA ASN A 81 -22.93 -8.68 0.61
C ASN A 81 -23.43 -9.64 -0.48
N TRP A 82 -23.49 -10.92 -0.16
CA TRP A 82 -23.94 -11.97 -1.07
C TRP A 82 -25.47 -12.02 -1.19
N PRO A 83 -26.02 -12.48 -2.35
CA PRO A 83 -27.47 -12.61 -2.53
C PRO A 83 -28.14 -13.60 -1.57
N ASP A 84 -27.40 -14.54 -1.00
CA ASP A 84 -27.88 -15.51 -0.01
C ASP A 84 -27.94 -14.95 1.43
N GLY A 85 -27.63 -13.67 1.61
CA GLY A 85 -27.63 -12.98 2.90
C GLY A 85 -26.31 -13.06 3.68
N ARG A 86 -25.29 -13.77 3.17
CA ARG A 86 -23.95 -13.75 3.80
C ARG A 86 -23.29 -12.39 3.63
N GLU A 87 -22.64 -11.92 4.69
CA GLU A 87 -21.78 -10.73 4.67
C GLU A 87 -20.34 -11.14 5.02
N GLU A 88 -19.39 -10.76 4.19
CA GLU A 88 -17.96 -10.93 4.45
C GLU A 88 -17.31 -9.54 4.51
N VAL A 89 -16.31 -9.38 5.39
CA VAL A 89 -15.50 -8.16 5.47
C VAL A 89 -14.05 -8.54 5.20
N VAL A 90 -13.51 -8.00 4.11
CA VAL A 90 -12.13 -8.19 3.71
C VAL A 90 -11.33 -6.96 4.11
N THR A 91 -10.23 -7.19 4.83
CA THR A 91 -9.27 -6.15 5.25
C THR A 91 -7.87 -6.60 4.82
N GLN A 92 -6.87 -5.75 5.06
CA GLN A 92 -5.48 -5.94 4.58
C GLN A 92 -5.39 -5.87 3.05
N SER A 93 -4.73 -4.83 2.55
CA SER A 93 -4.70 -4.52 1.11
C SER A 93 -4.22 -5.68 0.22
N LEU A 94 -3.23 -6.47 0.64
CA LEU A 94 -2.73 -7.59 -0.18
C LEU A 94 -3.71 -8.75 -0.23
N ALA A 95 -4.21 -9.18 0.93
CA ALA A 95 -5.26 -10.20 1.01
C ALA A 95 -6.52 -9.79 0.23
N MET A 96 -6.84 -8.48 0.22
CA MET A 96 -7.94 -7.95 -0.58
C MET A 96 -7.70 -8.09 -2.08
N VAL A 97 -6.48 -7.85 -2.58
CA VAL A 97 -6.15 -8.07 -4.00
C VAL A 97 -6.27 -9.56 -4.36
N GLU A 98 -5.82 -10.47 -3.49
CA GLU A 98 -6.03 -11.91 -3.71
C GLU A 98 -7.52 -12.28 -3.77
N TYR A 99 -8.30 -11.79 -2.80
CA TYR A 99 -9.74 -12.01 -2.77
C TYR A 99 -10.45 -11.50 -4.03
N ILE A 100 -10.06 -10.32 -4.52
CA ILE A 100 -10.59 -9.76 -5.76
C ILE A 100 -10.22 -10.63 -6.97
N ASP A 101 -8.99 -11.15 -7.06
CA ASP A 101 -8.58 -12.07 -8.13
C ASP A 101 -9.42 -13.36 -8.13
N ASP A 102 -9.58 -13.97 -6.95
CA ASP A 102 -10.36 -15.20 -6.77
C ASP A 102 -11.85 -14.97 -7.11
N LEU A 103 -12.41 -13.82 -6.71
CA LEU A 103 -13.78 -13.43 -7.04
C LEU A 103 -13.93 -13.20 -8.55
N ALA A 104 -12.96 -12.53 -9.17
CA ALA A 104 -12.93 -12.33 -10.62
C ALA A 104 -12.84 -13.67 -11.37
N ALA A 105 -12.08 -14.64 -10.85
CA ALA A 105 -12.03 -16.00 -11.38
C ALA A 105 -13.39 -16.69 -11.31
N LYS A 106 -14.01 -16.67 -10.12
CA LYS A 106 -15.29 -17.32 -9.84
C LYS A 106 -16.42 -16.83 -10.75
N PHE A 107 -16.40 -15.54 -11.08
CA PHE A 107 -17.44 -14.90 -11.89
C PHE A 107 -17.00 -14.61 -13.33
N GLU A 108 -15.86 -15.15 -13.76
CA GLU A 108 -15.33 -15.02 -15.13
C GLU A 108 -15.26 -13.56 -15.60
N LEU A 109 -14.83 -12.66 -14.71
CA LEU A 109 -14.70 -11.24 -15.03
C LEU A 109 -13.56 -11.00 -16.01
N LYS A 110 -13.62 -9.86 -16.72
CA LYS A 110 -12.57 -9.43 -17.66
C LYS A 110 -11.26 -9.16 -16.92
N GLY A 111 -10.14 -9.29 -17.62
CA GLY A 111 -8.80 -9.03 -17.07
C GLY A 111 -8.00 -10.32 -16.90
N THR A 112 -6.67 -10.25 -17.03
CA THR A 112 -5.81 -11.41 -16.80
C THR A 112 -5.59 -11.62 -15.30
N PRO A 113 -5.40 -12.85 -14.82
CA PRO A 113 -5.12 -13.11 -13.41
C PRO A 113 -3.88 -12.34 -12.94
N LEU A 114 -3.98 -11.67 -11.80
CA LEU A 114 -2.87 -11.07 -11.06
C LEU A 114 -2.04 -12.13 -10.33
N LEU A 115 -2.62 -13.32 -10.13
CA LEU A 115 -1.97 -14.50 -9.57
C LEU A 115 -2.02 -15.68 -10.54
N PRO A 116 -0.94 -16.48 -10.64
CA PRO A 116 -0.98 -17.77 -11.32
C PRO A 116 -2.06 -18.68 -10.71
N ARG A 117 -2.92 -19.26 -11.55
CA ARG A 117 -4.00 -20.15 -11.13
C ARG A 117 -3.63 -21.63 -11.24
N ASP A 118 -3.00 -22.01 -12.35
CA ASP A 118 -2.73 -23.42 -12.69
C ASP A 118 -1.32 -23.88 -12.29
N ASP A 119 -0.49 -22.99 -11.75
CA ASP A 119 0.86 -23.31 -11.26
C ASP A 119 0.99 -22.87 -9.80
N THR A 120 0.85 -23.85 -8.89
CA THR A 120 0.94 -23.61 -7.44
C THR A 120 2.31 -23.09 -7.02
N ALA A 121 3.40 -23.58 -7.62
CA ALA A 121 4.75 -23.17 -7.25
C ALA A 121 5.01 -21.72 -7.65
N GLU A 122 4.60 -21.34 -8.86
CA GLU A 122 4.71 -19.97 -9.35
C GLU A 122 3.78 -19.03 -8.58
N ARG A 123 2.56 -19.46 -8.21
CA ARG A 123 1.68 -18.69 -7.32
C ARG A 123 2.36 -18.38 -5.98
N GLN A 124 2.96 -19.38 -5.33
CA GLN A 124 3.66 -19.19 -4.07
C GLN A 124 4.88 -18.28 -4.21
N ARG A 125 5.60 -18.35 -5.34
CA ARG A 125 6.70 -17.44 -5.64
C ARG A 125 6.23 -15.98 -5.70
N ILE A 126 5.11 -15.72 -6.39
CA ILE A 126 4.53 -14.38 -6.51
C ILE A 126 4.05 -13.84 -5.17
N LEU A 127 3.39 -14.64 -4.34
CA LEU A 127 2.99 -14.24 -2.99
C LEU A 127 4.19 -13.87 -2.12
N LYS A 128 5.22 -14.73 -2.11
CA LYS A 128 6.44 -14.50 -1.34
C LYS A 128 7.16 -13.24 -1.80
N ALA A 129 7.24 -13.03 -3.11
CA ALA A 129 7.81 -11.81 -3.68
C ALA A 129 7.01 -10.56 -3.26
N ALA A 130 5.68 -10.62 -3.30
CA ALA A 130 4.82 -9.51 -2.88
C ALA A 130 5.05 -9.16 -1.40
N SER A 131 5.09 -10.15 -0.50
CA SER A 131 5.42 -9.92 0.91
C SER A 131 6.81 -9.31 1.08
N PHE A 132 7.81 -9.86 0.40
CA PHE A 132 9.18 -9.37 0.46
C PHE A 132 9.27 -7.90 0.03
N TYR A 133 8.70 -7.53 -1.11
CA TYR A 133 8.77 -6.15 -1.59
C TYR A 133 7.87 -5.20 -0.81
N ASN A 134 6.78 -5.69 -0.19
CA ASN A 134 6.05 -4.91 0.79
C ASN A 134 6.96 -4.51 1.97
N GLU A 135 7.72 -5.45 2.52
CA GLU A 135 8.63 -5.22 3.67
C GLU A 135 9.90 -4.42 3.31
N ASN A 136 10.33 -4.44 2.05
CA ASN A 136 11.59 -3.86 1.61
C ASN A 136 11.44 -2.59 0.75
N ILE A 137 10.23 -2.24 0.29
CA ILE A 137 9.98 -1.02 -0.48
C ILE A 137 8.83 -0.23 0.15
N ALA A 138 7.67 -0.86 0.34
CA ALA A 138 6.46 -0.17 0.78
C ALA A 138 6.53 0.28 2.26
N SER A 139 6.86 -0.63 3.18
CA SER A 139 6.93 -0.32 4.61
C SER A 139 8.04 0.69 4.97
N PRO A 140 9.29 0.57 4.44
CA PRO A 140 10.37 1.51 4.73
C PRO A 140 10.05 2.97 4.35
N PHE A 141 9.21 3.20 3.33
CA PHE A 141 8.79 4.54 2.88
C PHE A 141 8.37 5.44 4.05
N TYR A 142 7.61 4.92 5.01
CA TYR A 142 7.12 5.71 6.14
C TYR A 142 8.24 6.05 7.13
N ALA A 143 9.23 5.19 7.31
CA ALA A 143 10.41 5.49 8.12
C ALA A 143 11.21 6.64 7.50
N VAL A 144 11.44 6.58 6.19
CA VAL A 144 12.14 7.65 5.46
C VAL A 144 11.34 8.95 5.54
N LEU A 145 10.05 8.91 5.18
CA LEU A 145 9.21 10.10 5.13
C LEU A 145 8.99 10.74 6.51
N MET A 146 8.83 9.96 7.58
CA MET A 146 8.51 10.52 8.89
C MET A 146 9.75 10.82 9.73
N ARG A 147 10.83 10.07 9.55
CA ARG A 147 12.00 10.11 10.45
C ARG A 147 13.31 10.44 9.74
N ASN A 148 13.28 10.71 8.42
CA ASN A 148 14.49 10.98 7.64
C ASN A 148 15.52 9.83 7.74
N ASP A 149 15.01 8.60 7.77
CA ASP A 149 15.80 7.40 8.03
C ASP A 149 16.55 6.93 6.77
N LYS A 150 17.86 7.21 6.72
CA LYS A 150 18.72 6.83 5.59
C LYS A 150 18.90 5.33 5.46
N THR A 151 18.90 4.57 6.56
CA THR A 151 19.06 3.11 6.52
C THR A 151 17.86 2.46 5.86
N GLU A 152 16.65 2.91 6.21
CA GLU A 152 15.42 2.42 5.57
C GLU A 152 15.32 2.87 4.11
N PHE A 153 15.88 4.04 3.76
CA PHE A 153 15.99 4.44 2.36
C PHE A 153 16.95 3.55 1.56
N ASP A 154 18.12 3.22 2.12
CA ASP A 154 19.07 2.30 1.48
C ASP A 154 18.45 0.90 1.30
N LYS A 155 17.64 0.47 2.27
CA LYS A 155 16.83 -0.74 2.14
C LYS A 155 15.82 -0.67 1.00
N MET A 156 15.15 0.47 0.80
CA MET A 156 14.26 0.69 -0.36
C MET A 156 15.01 0.59 -1.68
N VAL A 157 16.18 1.23 -1.79
CA VAL A 157 17.00 1.20 -2.99
C VAL A 157 17.45 -0.22 -3.29
N ALA A 158 17.98 -0.95 -2.30
CA ALA A 158 18.37 -2.36 -2.45
C ALA A 158 17.17 -3.26 -2.81
N GLY A 159 16.00 -3.00 -2.22
CA GLY A 159 14.75 -3.67 -2.57
C GLY A 159 14.36 -3.44 -4.02
N ALA A 160 14.49 -2.20 -4.51
CA ALA A 160 14.21 -1.83 -5.89
C ALA A 160 15.23 -2.44 -6.89
N GLU A 161 16.51 -2.48 -6.55
CA GLU A 161 17.55 -3.16 -7.33
C GLU A 161 17.23 -4.65 -7.48
N LYS A 162 16.84 -5.29 -6.38
CA LYS A 162 16.41 -6.69 -6.40
C LYS A 162 15.12 -6.88 -7.22
N PHE A 163 14.16 -5.96 -7.11
CA PHE A 163 12.93 -5.99 -7.93
C PHE A 163 13.27 -6.03 -9.41
N VAL A 164 14.05 -5.08 -9.91
CA VAL A 164 14.39 -5.01 -11.33
C VAL A 164 15.22 -6.18 -11.83
N ALA A 165 16.04 -6.78 -10.96
CA ALA A 165 16.83 -7.98 -11.25
C ALA A 165 15.94 -9.24 -11.39
N GLU A 166 14.85 -9.33 -10.62
CA GLU A 166 13.91 -10.46 -10.67
C GLU A 166 12.79 -10.30 -11.71
N MET A 167 12.57 -9.09 -12.22
CA MET A 167 11.60 -8.82 -13.28
C MET A 167 11.86 -9.66 -14.53
N ARG A 168 10.85 -10.40 -14.97
CA ARG A 168 10.89 -11.29 -16.15
C ARG A 168 10.40 -10.66 -17.46
N GLY A 169 10.00 -9.39 -17.44
CA GLY A 169 9.48 -8.70 -18.62
C GLY A 169 9.20 -7.21 -18.38
N PRO A 170 8.28 -6.59 -19.16
CA PRO A 170 7.84 -5.21 -18.91
C PRO A 170 7.13 -5.04 -17.55
N PHE A 171 6.55 -6.12 -17.01
CA PHE A 171 6.02 -6.24 -15.65
C PHE A 171 6.79 -7.30 -14.88
N PHE A 172 6.57 -7.41 -13.56
CA PHE A 172 7.36 -8.28 -12.70
C PHE A 172 7.39 -9.73 -13.17
N ASN A 173 6.23 -10.29 -13.53
CA ASN A 173 6.13 -11.69 -13.98
C ASN A 173 6.01 -11.88 -15.50
N GLY A 174 6.48 -10.92 -16.31
CA GLY A 174 6.49 -11.05 -17.76
C GLY A 174 5.67 -9.97 -18.45
N SER A 175 4.79 -10.36 -19.37
CA SER A 175 4.09 -9.45 -20.27
C SER A 175 2.84 -8.77 -19.68
N GLN A 176 2.34 -9.24 -18.53
CA GLN A 176 1.14 -8.73 -17.86
C GLN A 176 1.43 -8.36 -16.41
N MET A 177 0.65 -7.42 -15.89
CA MET A 177 0.67 -7.02 -14.48
C MET A 177 0.32 -8.19 -13.57
N CYS A 178 1.01 -8.33 -12.43
CA CYS A 178 0.71 -9.31 -11.39
C CYS A 178 0.61 -8.66 -10.01
N LEU A 179 0.30 -9.46 -8.98
CA LEU A 179 0.19 -9.00 -7.59
C LEU A 179 1.42 -8.22 -7.13
N VAL A 180 2.63 -8.60 -7.54
CA VAL A 180 3.87 -7.94 -7.12
C VAL A 180 3.94 -6.51 -7.67
N ASP A 181 3.49 -6.29 -8.91
CA ASP A 181 3.42 -4.96 -9.51
C ASP A 181 2.45 -4.06 -8.74
N VAL A 182 1.23 -4.56 -8.51
CA VAL A 182 0.17 -3.87 -7.74
C VAL A 182 0.65 -3.56 -6.31
N THR A 183 1.44 -4.46 -5.72
CA THR A 183 1.96 -4.31 -4.35
C THR A 183 2.80 -3.06 -4.18
N ILE A 184 3.74 -2.78 -5.08
CA ILE A 184 4.72 -1.70 -4.86
C ILE A 184 4.40 -0.42 -5.60
N TYR A 185 3.62 -0.47 -6.68
CA TYR A 185 3.34 0.69 -7.52
C TYR A 185 2.90 1.95 -6.76
N PRO A 186 1.95 1.87 -5.80
CA PRO A 186 1.52 3.06 -5.06
C PRO A 186 2.65 3.78 -4.30
N TRP A 187 3.69 3.05 -3.87
CA TRP A 187 4.83 3.64 -3.16
C TRP A 187 5.88 4.19 -4.10
N ILE A 188 6.14 3.52 -5.22
CA ILE A 188 7.02 4.07 -6.26
C ILE A 188 6.41 5.35 -6.86
N GLN A 189 5.10 5.37 -7.09
CA GLN A 189 4.39 6.59 -7.50
C GLN A 189 4.58 7.76 -6.53
N ARG A 190 4.61 7.48 -5.22
CA ARG A 190 4.72 8.49 -4.17
C ARG A 190 6.18 8.76 -3.75
N SER A 191 7.16 8.09 -4.35
CA SER A 191 8.55 8.17 -3.90
C SER A 191 9.16 9.57 -4.08
N PHE A 192 8.64 10.36 -5.02
CA PHE A 192 9.01 11.77 -5.20
C PHE A 192 8.80 12.61 -3.93
N LEU A 193 7.88 12.21 -3.03
CA LEU A 193 7.67 12.87 -1.74
C LEU A 193 8.90 12.79 -0.85
N LEU A 194 9.72 11.74 -0.99
CA LEU A 194 10.94 11.59 -0.20
C LEU A 194 11.94 12.70 -0.58
N GLY A 195 12.23 12.88 -1.87
CA GLY A 195 13.08 13.97 -2.35
C GLY A 195 12.50 15.35 -2.02
N HIS A 196 11.19 15.53 -2.20
CA HIS A 196 10.49 16.79 -1.90
C HIS A 196 10.64 17.22 -0.43
N TYR A 197 10.43 16.31 0.53
CA TYR A 197 10.43 16.63 1.96
C TYR A 197 11.78 16.45 2.65
N LYS A 198 12.62 15.55 2.15
CA LYS A 198 13.86 15.11 2.82
C LYS A 198 15.12 15.50 2.06
N GLY A 199 14.96 16.08 0.87
CA GLY A 199 16.05 16.58 0.06
C GLY A 199 16.73 15.50 -0.79
N PRO A 200 17.76 15.90 -1.55
CA PRO A 200 18.30 15.10 -2.65
C PRO A 200 19.00 13.80 -2.21
N THR A 201 19.41 13.69 -0.95
CA THR A 201 20.08 12.49 -0.42
C THR A 201 19.13 11.31 -0.20
N LEU A 202 17.83 11.57 -0.13
CA LEU A 202 16.76 10.59 0.06
C LEU A 202 15.76 10.62 -1.10
N ASP A 203 16.22 11.09 -2.26
CA ASP A 203 15.41 11.15 -3.47
C ASP A 203 15.46 9.81 -4.22
N LEU A 204 14.30 9.29 -4.60
CA LEU A 204 14.15 8.07 -5.41
C LEU A 204 13.59 8.47 -6.78
N SER A 205 14.42 9.12 -7.59
CA SER A 205 14.13 9.62 -8.93
C SER A 205 15.08 9.01 -9.97
N ARG A 206 14.77 9.20 -11.26
CA ARG A 206 15.65 8.75 -12.36
C ARG A 206 17.02 9.42 -12.27
N GLU A 207 17.05 10.68 -11.86
CA GLU A 207 18.26 11.50 -11.74
C GLU A 207 19.12 11.07 -10.55
N SER A 208 18.50 10.80 -9.38
CA SER A 208 19.22 10.43 -8.17
C SER A 208 19.63 8.95 -8.13
N GLN A 209 18.89 8.07 -8.81
CA GLN A 209 19.12 6.62 -8.85
C GLN A 209 19.20 6.09 -10.29
N PRO A 210 20.21 6.49 -11.09
CA PRO A 210 20.30 6.09 -12.50
C PRO A 210 20.40 4.56 -12.71
N GLN A 211 20.94 3.83 -11.74
CA GLN A 211 20.99 2.36 -11.75
C GLN A 211 19.60 1.70 -11.72
N LEU A 212 18.57 2.43 -11.29
CA LEU A 212 17.18 1.97 -11.26
C LEU A 212 16.40 2.32 -12.54
N GLY A 213 17.05 2.64 -13.66
CA GLY A 213 16.39 3.00 -14.92
C GLY A 213 15.25 2.05 -15.33
N LYS A 214 15.45 0.73 -15.18
CA LYS A 214 14.42 -0.29 -15.46
C LYS A 214 13.20 -0.20 -14.54
N LEU A 215 13.38 0.21 -13.28
CA LEU A 215 12.26 0.44 -12.35
C LEU A 215 11.41 1.58 -12.84
N PHE A 216 12.02 2.67 -13.28
CA PHE A 216 11.27 3.83 -13.73
C PHE A 216 10.59 3.58 -15.08
N ASP A 217 11.19 2.78 -15.97
CA ASP A 217 10.53 2.32 -17.20
C ASP A 217 9.31 1.44 -16.87
N TRP A 218 9.42 0.58 -15.85
CA TRP A 218 8.30 -0.17 -15.31
C TRP A 218 7.22 0.75 -14.71
N TYR A 219 7.63 1.79 -13.97
CA TYR A 219 6.70 2.78 -13.40
C TYR A 219 5.92 3.53 -14.48
N ASP A 220 6.57 3.93 -15.57
CA ASP A 220 5.90 4.59 -16.70
C ASP A 220 4.90 3.65 -17.38
N ARG A 221 5.27 2.37 -17.55
CA ARG A 221 4.37 1.34 -18.10
C ARG A 221 3.17 1.09 -17.21
N MET A 222 3.38 0.93 -15.91
CA MET A 222 2.29 0.79 -14.93
C MET A 222 1.37 2.01 -14.97
N SER A 223 1.93 3.23 -15.00
CA SER A 223 1.14 4.47 -15.04
C SER A 223 0.37 4.68 -16.35
N ALA A 224 0.76 3.96 -17.41
CA ALA A 224 0.08 3.96 -18.70
C ALA A 224 -1.06 2.93 -18.80
N VAL A 225 -1.18 1.98 -17.86
CA VAL A 225 -2.33 1.07 -17.78
C VAL A 225 -3.56 1.87 -17.39
N ASP A 226 -4.65 1.79 -18.16
CA ASP A 226 -5.83 2.65 -17.99
C ASP A 226 -6.42 2.57 -16.58
N GLU A 227 -6.48 1.37 -16.01
CA GLU A 227 -7.01 1.13 -14.67
C GLU A 227 -6.10 1.68 -13.58
N VAL A 228 -4.78 1.65 -13.78
CA VAL A 228 -3.83 2.26 -12.85
C VAL A 228 -3.90 3.77 -12.97
N LYS A 229 -3.91 4.30 -14.20
CA LYS A 229 -4.01 5.72 -14.51
C LYS A 229 -5.23 6.39 -13.87
N ALA A 230 -6.36 5.68 -13.85
CA ALA A 230 -7.59 6.14 -13.20
C ALA A 230 -7.47 6.34 -11.68
N THR A 231 -6.44 5.78 -11.04
CA THR A 231 -6.17 5.92 -9.59
C THR A 231 -5.14 6.99 -9.25
N ILE A 232 -4.54 7.64 -10.25
CA ILE A 232 -3.45 8.59 -10.07
C ILE A 232 -4.00 9.96 -9.68
N MET A 233 -3.55 10.48 -8.53
CA MET A 233 -3.80 11.86 -8.12
C MET A 233 -2.64 12.78 -8.50
N PRO A 234 -2.89 14.09 -8.71
CA PRO A 234 -1.84 15.06 -9.01
C PRO A 234 -0.77 15.14 -7.90
N PRO A 235 0.50 15.43 -8.23
CA PRO A 235 1.57 15.55 -7.23
C PRO A 235 1.25 16.53 -6.09
N ASP A 236 0.67 17.70 -6.39
CA ASP A 236 0.30 18.71 -5.40
C ASP A 236 -0.74 18.21 -4.37
N TYR A 237 -1.62 17.30 -4.80
CA TYR A 237 -2.55 16.64 -3.89
C TYR A 237 -1.79 15.79 -2.86
N PHE A 238 -0.83 14.97 -3.31
CA PHE A 238 -0.04 14.14 -2.40
C PHE A 238 0.87 14.97 -1.49
N ILE A 239 1.51 16.02 -2.00
CA ILE A 239 2.26 16.97 -1.17
C ILE A 239 1.35 17.48 -0.04
N LYS A 240 0.18 18.03 -0.39
CA LYS A 240 -0.75 18.55 0.63
C LYS A 240 -1.16 17.50 1.67
N VAL A 241 -1.49 16.27 1.26
CA VAL A 241 -1.99 15.23 2.18
C VAL A 241 -0.87 14.64 3.05
N TYR A 242 0.34 14.48 2.51
CA TYR A 242 1.46 13.87 3.22
C TYR A 242 2.28 14.84 4.08
N ALA A 243 2.05 16.16 3.98
CA ALA A 243 2.79 17.19 4.73
C ALA A 243 2.91 16.87 6.24
N LYS A 244 1.79 16.51 6.89
CA LYS A 244 1.79 16.18 8.33
C LYS A 244 2.56 14.91 8.69
N LEU A 245 2.56 13.91 7.80
CA LEU A 245 3.41 12.73 7.97
C LEU A 245 4.88 13.11 7.85
N ALA A 246 5.19 13.94 6.85
CA ALA A 246 6.55 14.40 6.59
C ALA A 246 7.12 15.25 7.74
N GLU A 247 6.30 16.05 8.38
CA GLU A 247 6.63 16.84 9.58
C GLU A 247 6.83 15.97 10.84
N GLY A 248 6.48 14.68 10.79
CA GLY A 248 6.59 13.76 11.94
C GLY A 248 5.54 13.98 13.03
N VAL A 249 4.56 14.86 12.81
CA VAL A 249 3.50 15.20 13.77
C VAL A 249 2.27 14.29 13.68
N ALA A 250 2.16 13.48 12.63
CA ALA A 250 1.14 12.43 12.50
C ALA A 250 1.78 11.04 12.67
N SER A 251 1.10 10.12 13.35
CA SER A 251 1.51 8.71 13.35
C SER A 251 1.14 8.05 12.03
N SER A 252 2.01 7.16 11.51
CA SER A 252 1.63 6.27 10.39
C SER A 252 0.37 5.47 10.73
N GLN A 253 0.15 5.14 12.01
CA GLN A 253 -1.07 4.50 12.53
C GLN A 253 -2.37 5.22 12.18
N SER A 254 -2.34 6.54 11.96
CA SER A 254 -3.52 7.30 11.52
C SER A 254 -3.92 7.02 10.07
N LEU A 255 -3.03 6.42 9.28
CA LEU A 255 -3.20 6.06 7.87
C LEU A 255 -3.01 4.56 7.59
N VAL A 256 -2.30 3.87 8.49
CA VAL A 256 -1.77 2.51 8.40
C VAL A 256 -1.92 1.90 9.79
N GLY A 257 -3.15 1.61 10.22
CA GLY A 257 -3.34 1.10 11.58
C GLY A 257 -2.56 -0.18 11.80
N ASP A 258 -2.21 -0.39 13.07
CA ASP A 258 -1.31 -1.41 13.60
C ASP A 258 -1.14 -2.63 12.68
N ASP A 259 -0.15 -2.53 11.81
CA ASP A 259 0.53 -3.66 11.21
C ASP A 259 1.43 -4.25 12.32
N GLU A 260 1.09 -5.45 12.77
CA GLU A 260 1.79 -6.16 13.85
C GLU A 260 3.27 -6.43 13.52
N SER A 261 3.69 -6.23 12.25
CA SER A 261 5.10 -6.28 11.86
C SER A 261 5.96 -5.11 12.38
N VAL A 262 5.36 -3.97 12.75
CA VAL A 262 6.08 -2.74 13.17
C VAL A 262 6.01 -2.49 14.68
N ALA A 263 5.07 -3.16 15.37
CA ALA A 263 4.85 -3.00 16.80
C ALA A 263 6.08 -3.30 17.68
N PRO A 264 6.93 -4.31 17.39
CA PRO A 264 8.11 -4.60 18.22
C PRO A 264 9.14 -3.46 18.17
N LEU A 265 9.39 -2.87 17.00
CA LEU A 265 10.39 -1.81 16.81
C LEU A 265 9.96 -0.49 17.48
N LEU A 266 8.67 -0.15 17.42
CA LEU A 266 8.11 1.01 18.10
C LEU A 266 8.09 0.84 19.63
N ARG A 267 7.91 -0.38 20.13
CA ARG A 267 7.96 -0.69 21.57
C ARG A 267 9.39 -0.65 22.10
N LEU A 268 10.35 -1.18 21.32
CA LEU A 268 11.78 -1.14 21.66
C LEU A 268 12.32 0.30 21.62
N ALA A 269 11.96 1.10 20.62
CA ALA A 269 12.36 2.51 20.54
C ALA A 269 11.81 3.35 21.69
N LYS A 270 10.55 3.11 22.11
CA LYS A 270 9.96 3.77 23.29
C LYS A 270 10.63 3.35 24.60
N LEU A 271 11.04 2.08 24.73
CA LEU A 271 11.78 1.58 25.89
C LEU A 271 13.20 2.14 25.94
N LEU A 272 13.90 2.19 24.80
CA LEU A 272 15.27 2.71 24.70
C LEU A 272 15.35 4.23 24.95
N CYS A 273 14.36 5.01 24.49
CA CYS A 273 14.26 6.44 24.82
C CYS A 273 13.88 6.70 26.29
N ALA A 274 13.14 5.79 26.93
CA ALA A 274 12.82 5.90 28.36
C ALA A 274 14.01 5.50 29.25
N GLU A 275 14.84 4.54 28.82
CA GLU A 275 16.02 4.10 29.56
C GLU A 275 17.23 5.04 29.42
N SER A 276 17.35 5.80 28.34
CA SER A 276 18.40 6.82 28.18
C SER A 276 18.25 8.01 29.14
N GLN A 277 17.15 8.08 29.89
CA GLN A 277 16.94 9.07 30.96
C GLN A 277 17.25 8.52 32.36
N LEU A 278 17.73 7.27 32.48
CA LEU A 278 18.09 6.65 33.75
C LEU A 278 19.62 6.52 33.90
N THR A 279 20.06 6.55 35.16
CA THR A 279 21.43 6.80 35.61
C THR A 279 22.50 5.82 35.08
N PRO A 280 23.80 6.21 35.11
CA PRO A 280 24.90 5.50 34.43
C PRO A 280 25.12 4.04 34.82
N SER A 281 24.55 3.56 35.93
CA SER A 281 24.75 2.19 36.41
C SER A 281 23.98 1.12 35.63
N ARG A 282 22.93 1.48 34.87
CA ARG A 282 22.13 0.53 34.08
C ARG A 282 22.65 0.28 32.66
N SER A 283 23.52 1.16 32.14
CA SER A 283 24.13 1.06 30.81
C SER A 283 24.94 -0.24 30.61
N ARG A 284 25.57 -0.78 31.66
CA ARG A 284 26.37 -2.02 31.58
C ARG A 284 25.54 -3.30 31.44
N PHE A 285 24.28 -3.30 31.85
CA PHE A 285 23.40 -4.47 31.74
C PHE A 285 22.82 -4.61 30.32
N VAL A 286 22.52 -3.48 29.67
CA VAL A 286 21.98 -3.45 28.29
C VAL A 286 23.02 -3.89 27.26
N ALA A 287 24.29 -3.51 27.47
CA ALA A 287 25.40 -3.95 26.60
C ALA A 287 25.66 -5.47 26.66
N PHE A 288 25.29 -6.15 27.75
CA PHE A 288 25.47 -7.60 27.89
C PHE A 288 24.36 -8.41 27.19
N ALA A 289 23.15 -7.84 27.07
CA ALA A 289 22.00 -8.50 26.44
C ALA A 289 22.02 -8.43 24.89
N LEU A 290 22.74 -7.46 24.32
CA LEU A 290 22.89 -7.30 22.86
C LEU A 290 23.85 -8.31 22.21
N SER A 291 24.55 -9.15 22.98
CA SER A 291 25.49 -10.15 22.46
C SER A 291 24.85 -11.49 22.07
N PHE A 292 23.53 -11.63 22.16
CA PHE A 292 22.81 -12.90 21.95
C PHE A 292 21.61 -12.80 21.00
N VAL A 293 21.50 -11.76 20.18
CA VAL A 293 20.51 -11.65 19.08
C VAL A 293 21.21 -11.27 17.78
#